data_AF-A0A7C6BGE6-F1
#
_entry.id   AF-A0A7C6BGE6-F1
#
_cell.length_a   1.000
_cell.length_b   1.000
_cell.length_c   1.000
_cell.angle_alpha   90.00
_cell.angle_beta   90.00
_cell.angle_gamma   90.00
#
_symmetry.space_group_name_H-M   'P 1'
#
loop_
_entity.id
_entity.type
_entity.pdbx_description
1 polymer ?
#
loop_
_entity_poly.entity_id
_entity_poly.type
_entity_poly.pdbx_seq_one_letter_code
_entity_poly.pdbx_strand_id
1 'polypeptide(L)'
;MQKRFFLLAILSAGLFIACSGDKNSAPKPKTYFRIDVPLPIYQKFDTLGLPFMFDYPNYGVVEKAEERFDNKNWFNINYPDYGCKLYLSFVGLSSKNTLSNLVNDSYNLTKEHDKFS
;
A
#
# COMPACT_ATOMS: atom_id res chain seq x y z
N MET A 1 16.01 38.67 -47.20
CA MET A 1 14.95 38.71 -46.17
C MET A 1 13.89 37.61 -46.35
N GLN A 2 13.42 37.34 -47.58
CA GLN A 2 12.32 36.39 -47.83
C GLN A 2 12.61 34.91 -47.48
N LYS A 3 13.84 34.42 -47.70
CA LYS A 3 14.22 33.03 -47.33
C LYS A 3 14.13 32.75 -45.82
N ARG A 4 14.38 33.77 -44.97
CA ARG A 4 14.25 33.65 -43.50
C ARG A 4 12.79 33.58 -43.07
N PHE A 5 11.91 34.35 -43.71
CA PHE A 5 10.46 34.27 -43.50
C PHE A 5 9.89 32.91 -43.93
N PHE A 6 10.39 32.36 -45.04
CA PHE A 6 9.96 31.04 -45.51
C PHE A 6 10.39 29.91 -44.56
N LEU A 7 11.61 29.98 -44.02
CA LEU A 7 12.09 29.04 -42.99
C LEU A 7 11.30 29.15 -41.68
N LEU A 8 10.96 30.37 -41.26
CA LEU A 8 10.10 30.60 -40.07
C LEU A 8 8.69 30.06 -40.26
N ALA A 9 8.12 30.18 -41.47
CA ALA A 9 6.80 29.64 -41.80
C ALA A 9 6.78 28.09 -41.83
N ILE A 10 7.85 27.46 -42.30
CA ILE A 10 8.00 26.00 -42.28
C ILE A 10 8.15 25.49 -40.84
N LEU A 11 8.94 26.19 -40.02
CA LEU A 11 9.13 25.85 -38.61
C LEU A 11 7.83 26.00 -37.81
N SER A 12 7.06 27.06 -38.07
CA SER A 12 5.76 27.26 -37.40
C SER A 12 4.75 26.20 -37.82
N ALA A 13 4.70 25.83 -39.11
CA ALA A 13 3.83 24.75 -39.59
C ALA A 13 4.17 23.38 -38.96
N GLY A 14 5.46 23.08 -38.76
CA GLY A 14 5.90 21.86 -38.09
C GLY A 14 5.45 21.76 -36.62
N LEU A 15 5.40 22.88 -35.91
CA LEU A 15 4.92 22.95 -34.51
C LEU A 15 3.42 22.64 -34.38
N PHE A 16 2.60 22.99 -35.39
CA PHE A 16 1.17 22.68 -35.38
C PHE A 16 0.88 21.18 -35.60
N ILE A 17 1.72 20.46 -36.33
CA ILE A 17 1.53 19.02 -36.60
C ILE A 17 1.92 18.19 -35.36
N ALA A 18 2.92 18.62 -34.59
CA ALA A 18 3.41 17.92 -33.40
C ALA A 18 2.41 17.90 -32.22
N CYS A 19 1.40 18.78 -32.21
CA CYS A 19 0.37 18.82 -31.17
C CYS A 19 -0.75 17.77 -31.37
N SER A 20 -0.64 16.92 -32.39
CA SER A 20 -1.55 15.80 -32.65
C SER A 20 -1.27 14.59 -31.74
N GLY A 21 -0.90 14.83 -30.48
CA GLY A 21 -0.58 13.77 -29.52
C GLY A 21 -1.73 12.77 -29.41
N ASP A 22 -1.39 11.48 -29.39
CA ASP A 22 -2.31 10.36 -29.35
C ASP A 22 -3.40 10.57 -28.29
N LYS A 23 -4.60 10.93 -28.76
CA LYS A 23 -5.82 11.11 -27.96
C LYS A 23 -6.30 9.79 -27.32
N ASN A 24 -5.61 8.70 -27.64
CA ASN A 24 -5.94 7.32 -27.28
C ASN A 24 -5.01 6.75 -26.20
N SER A 25 -4.42 7.59 -25.35
CA SER A 25 -3.87 7.12 -24.08
C SER A 25 -5.00 6.82 -23.09
N ALA A 26 -5.85 5.85 -23.43
CA ALA A 26 -6.83 5.34 -22.48
C ALA A 26 -6.05 4.76 -21.28
N PRO A 27 -6.40 5.12 -20.04
CA PRO A 27 -5.76 4.52 -18.88
C PRO A 27 -5.92 3.01 -18.96
N LYS A 28 -4.84 2.27 -18.66
CA LYS A 28 -4.89 0.81 -18.62
C LYS A 28 -6.07 0.38 -17.72
N PRO A 29 -6.83 -0.65 -18.10
CA PRO A 29 -7.93 -1.13 -17.27
C PRO A 29 -7.40 -1.50 -15.89
N LYS A 30 -8.20 -1.23 -14.86
CA LYS A 30 -7.88 -1.63 -13.49
C LYS A 30 -7.75 -3.15 -13.47
N THR A 31 -6.56 -3.64 -13.15
CA THR A 31 -6.28 -5.06 -12.97
C THR A 31 -5.99 -5.33 -11.51
N TYR A 32 -6.45 -6.48 -11.02
CA TYR A 32 -6.17 -6.96 -9.67
C TYR A 32 -5.22 -8.15 -9.76
N PHE A 33 -4.43 -8.36 -8.71
CA PHE A 33 -3.63 -9.57 -8.61
C PHE A 33 -4.55 -10.79 -8.58
N ARG A 34 -4.27 -11.77 -9.46
CA ARG A 34 -4.88 -13.10 -9.37
C ARG A 34 -4.10 -13.90 -8.34
N ILE A 35 -4.63 -13.99 -7.12
CA ILE A 35 -4.07 -14.78 -6.04
C ILE A 35 -4.99 -15.97 -5.82
N ASP A 36 -4.51 -17.17 -6.11
CA ASP A 36 -5.24 -18.40 -5.81
C ASP A 36 -4.98 -18.76 -4.34
N VAL A 37 -6.00 -18.61 -3.50
CA VAL A 37 -5.93 -18.89 -2.06
C VAL A 37 -6.60 -20.24 -1.80
N PRO A 38 -5.92 -21.22 -1.16
CA PRO A 38 -6.50 -22.49 -0.80
C PRO A 38 -7.55 -22.31 0.28
N LEU A 39 -8.39 -23.33 0.49
CA LEU A 39 -9.33 -23.33 1.59
C LEU A 39 -8.56 -23.24 2.92
N PRO A 40 -8.75 -22.17 3.72
CA PRO A 40 -7.95 -21.96 4.92
C PRO A 40 -8.30 -22.98 6.00
N ILE A 41 -7.27 -23.65 6.53
CA ILE A 41 -7.37 -24.39 7.79
C ILE A 41 -6.93 -23.45 8.89
N TYR A 42 -7.84 -23.09 9.78
CA TYR A 42 -7.58 -22.13 10.84
C TYR A 42 -6.87 -22.78 12.03
N GLN A 43 -5.91 -22.06 12.59
CA GLN A 43 -5.28 -22.36 13.87
C GLN A 43 -5.38 -21.15 14.80
N LYS A 44 -5.40 -21.42 16.11
CA LYS A 44 -5.49 -20.37 17.13
C LYS A 44 -4.15 -19.67 17.33
N PHE A 45 -4.20 -18.36 17.41
CA PHE A 45 -3.11 -17.53 17.87
C PHE A 45 -3.09 -17.47 19.41
N ASP A 46 -1.99 -17.94 20.01
CA ASP A 46 -1.76 -17.93 21.47
C ASP A 46 -0.26 -17.78 21.85
N THR A 47 0.61 -17.48 20.89
CA THR A 47 2.07 -17.65 21.07
C THR A 47 2.77 -16.49 21.78
N LEU A 48 2.14 -15.32 21.88
CA LEU A 48 2.78 -14.09 22.37
C LEU A 48 2.32 -13.63 23.77
N GLY A 49 1.49 -14.41 24.47
CA GLY A 49 1.01 -14.06 25.82
C GLY A 49 0.18 -12.77 25.86
N LEU A 50 -0.45 -12.41 24.74
CA LEU A 50 -1.30 -11.23 24.62
C LEU A 50 -2.71 -11.56 25.14
N PRO A 51 -3.47 -10.58 25.67
CA PRO A 51 -4.79 -10.81 26.27
C PRO A 51 -5.91 -10.97 25.21
N PHE A 52 -5.60 -11.60 24.08
CA PHE A 52 -6.55 -11.87 23.02
C PHE A 52 -6.13 -13.12 22.23
N MET A 53 -7.12 -13.75 21.63
CA MET A 53 -6.95 -14.89 20.74
C MET A 53 -7.74 -14.64 19.47
N PHE A 54 -7.19 -15.06 18.34
CA PHE A 54 -7.88 -15.02 17.06
C PHE A 54 -7.45 -16.22 16.22
N ASP A 55 -8.27 -16.57 15.25
CA ASP A 55 -7.98 -17.63 14.32
C ASP A 55 -7.28 -17.07 13.07
N TYR A 56 -6.23 -17.73 12.62
CA TYR A 56 -5.50 -17.38 11.41
C TYR A 56 -5.19 -18.63 10.59
N PRO A 57 -5.06 -18.51 9.26
CA PRO A 57 -4.79 -19.66 8.42
C PRO A 57 -3.41 -20.27 8.71
N ASN A 58 -3.32 -21.60 8.65
CA ASN A 58 -2.13 -22.39 8.95
C ASN A 58 -0.93 -22.14 8.03
N TYR A 59 -1.15 -21.55 6.85
CA TYR A 59 -0.08 -21.11 5.94
C TYR A 59 0.53 -19.75 6.34
N GLY A 60 0.04 -19.13 7.42
CA GLY A 60 0.65 -17.95 8.03
C GLY A 60 1.70 -18.31 9.09
N VAL A 61 2.82 -17.61 9.08
CA VAL A 61 3.90 -17.73 10.07
C VAL A 61 3.90 -16.49 10.95
N VAL A 62 3.68 -16.67 12.26
CA VAL A 62 3.74 -15.57 13.22
C VAL A 62 5.20 -15.22 13.52
N GLU A 63 5.57 -13.98 13.27
CA GLU A 63 6.89 -13.41 13.54
C GLU A 63 6.78 -12.32 14.60
N LYS A 64 7.62 -12.35 15.65
CA LYS A 64 7.74 -11.21 16.56
C LYS A 64 8.38 -10.06 15.78
N ALA A 65 7.85 -8.84 15.89
CA ALA A 65 8.44 -7.69 15.22
C ALA A 65 9.84 -7.42 15.79
N GLU A 66 10.85 -7.29 14.92
CA GLU A 66 12.22 -6.96 15.33
C GLU A 66 12.26 -5.51 15.89
N GLU A 67 12.82 -5.40 17.08
CA GLU A 67 12.73 -4.25 17.99
C GLU A 67 13.43 -3.01 17.42
N ARG A 68 12.70 -2.17 16.67
CA ARG A 68 13.11 -0.77 16.45
C ARG A 68 12.44 0.21 17.41
N PHE A 69 11.37 -0.23 18.06
CA PHE A 69 10.63 0.51 19.07
C PHE A 69 10.39 -0.42 20.25
N ASP A 70 10.54 0.09 21.48
CA ASP A 70 10.33 -0.62 22.76
C ASP A 70 8.85 -1.03 23.01
N ASN A 71 8.09 -1.15 21.93
CA ASN A 71 6.68 -1.50 21.91
C ASN A 71 6.56 -3.03 21.98
N LYS A 72 6.37 -3.52 23.21
CA LYS A 72 6.34 -4.95 23.58
C LYS A 72 5.29 -5.82 22.85
N ASN A 73 4.37 -5.23 22.07
CA ASN A 73 3.16 -5.90 21.59
C ASN A 73 2.97 -5.80 20.06
N TRP A 74 4.04 -5.64 19.29
CA TRP A 74 3.99 -5.68 17.82
C TRP A 74 4.43 -7.04 17.28
N PHE A 75 3.70 -7.54 16.29
CA PHE A 75 3.98 -8.82 15.67
C PHE A 75 3.44 -8.83 14.25
N ASN A 76 3.98 -9.71 13.42
CA ASN A 76 3.60 -9.83 12.03
C ASN A 76 3.11 -11.24 11.75
N ILE A 77 2.26 -11.39 10.75
CA ILE A 77 1.96 -12.68 10.14
C ILE A 77 2.53 -12.65 8.73
N ASN A 78 3.56 -13.43 8.51
CA ASN A 78 4.19 -13.59 7.21
C ASN A 78 3.49 -14.70 6.44
N TYR A 79 3.23 -14.45 5.16
CA TYR A 79 2.67 -15.41 4.22
C TYR A 79 3.67 -15.60 3.08
N PRO A 80 4.67 -16.50 3.25
CA PRO A 80 5.77 -16.65 2.29
C PRO A 80 5.30 -16.98 0.88
N ASP A 81 4.29 -17.83 0.76
CA ASP A 81 3.73 -18.28 -0.53
C ASP A 81 3.10 -17.14 -1.35
N TYR A 82 2.71 -16.05 -0.69
CA TYR A 82 2.08 -14.89 -1.32
C TYR A 82 2.99 -13.65 -1.35
N GLY A 83 4.21 -13.74 -0.80
CA GLY A 83 5.07 -12.58 -0.61
C GLY A 83 4.39 -11.46 0.20
N CYS A 84 3.46 -11.81 1.08
CA CYS A 84 2.62 -10.88 1.82
C CYS A 84 2.97 -10.91 3.29
N LYS A 85 3.05 -9.73 3.92
CA LYS A 85 3.29 -9.61 5.36
C LYS A 85 2.21 -8.73 5.97
N LEU A 86 1.49 -9.28 6.93
CA LEU A 86 0.50 -8.55 7.72
C LEU A 86 1.19 -7.97 8.95
N TYR A 87 1.23 -6.64 9.04
CA TYR A 87 1.79 -5.93 10.19
C TYR A 87 0.69 -5.67 11.23
N LEU A 88 0.88 -6.15 12.46
CA LEU A 88 -0.10 -6.04 13.53
C LEU A 88 0.51 -5.36 14.75
N SER A 89 -0.22 -4.42 15.31
CA SER A 89 0.14 -3.71 16.54
C SER A 89 -1.02 -3.76 17.52
N PHE A 90 -0.75 -4.26 18.72
CA PHE A 90 -1.73 -4.22 19.80
C PHE A 90 -1.50 -2.98 20.67
N VAL A 91 -2.56 -2.21 20.88
CA VAL A 91 -2.57 -1.02 21.75
C VAL A 91 -3.73 -1.14 22.73
N GLY A 92 -3.42 -1.12 24.02
CA GLY A 92 -4.43 -1.12 25.08
C GLY A 92 -5.16 0.22 25.17
N LEU A 93 -6.48 0.17 25.43
CA LEU A 93 -7.29 1.36 25.68
C LEU A 93 -6.98 1.95 27.06
N SER A 94 -6.91 3.27 27.14
CA SER A 94 -6.68 4.00 28.39
C SER A 94 -7.36 5.37 28.34
N SER A 95 -7.46 6.07 29.47
CA SER A 95 -7.96 7.45 29.51
C SER A 95 -7.15 8.41 28.62
N LYS A 96 -5.86 8.13 28.40
CA LYS A 96 -5.00 8.87 27.45
C LYS A 96 -5.14 8.39 26.00
N ASN A 97 -5.35 7.09 25.81
CA ASN A 97 -5.47 6.43 24.50
C ASN A 97 -6.91 5.99 24.28
N THR A 98 -7.78 6.95 23.95
CA THR A 98 -9.18 6.66 23.62
C THR A 98 -9.27 5.99 22.26
N LEU A 99 -10.33 5.19 22.06
CA LEU A 99 -10.58 4.52 20.78
C LEU A 99 -10.63 5.51 19.61
N SER A 100 -11.26 6.67 19.80
CA SER A 100 -11.34 7.72 18.78
C SER A 100 -9.98 8.23 18.34
N ASN A 101 -9.05 8.42 19.28
CA ASN A 101 -7.69 8.85 18.96
C ASN A 101 -6.95 7.77 18.16
N LEU A 102 -7.01 6.51 18.60
CA LEU A 102 -6.35 5.40 17.92
C LEU A 102 -6.89 5.15 16.50
N VAL A 103 -8.20 5.30 16.31
CA VAL A 103 -8.84 5.22 15.00
C VAL A 103 -8.34 6.36 14.10
N ASN A 104 -8.29 7.59 14.62
CA ASN A 104 -7.77 8.74 13.87
C ASN A 104 -6.29 8.56 13.51
N ASP A 105 -5.48 8.04 14.42
CA ASP A 105 -4.07 7.74 14.18
C ASP A 105 -3.90 6.70 13.06
N SER A 106 -4.72 5.65 13.03
CA SER A 106 -4.71 4.66 11.94
C SER A 106 -5.03 5.28 10.58
N TYR A 107 -5.99 6.22 10.52
CA TYR A 107 -6.29 6.95 9.28
C TYR A 107 -5.13 7.85 8.86
N ASN A 108 -4.51 8.55 9.81
CA ASN A 108 -3.36 9.42 9.53
C ASN A 108 -2.16 8.62 9.01
N LEU A 109 -1.87 7.45 9.57
CA LEU A 109 -0.79 6.57 9.09
C LEU A 109 -0.99 6.15 7.62
N THR A 110 -2.22 5.82 7.25
CA THR A 110 -2.55 5.45 5.85
C THR A 110 -2.39 6.65 4.92
N LYS A 111 -2.85 7.83 5.35
CA LYS A 111 -2.76 9.07 4.57
C LYS A 111 -1.32 9.52 4.32
N GLU A 112 -0.44 9.38 5.31
CA GLU A 112 0.97 9.72 5.13
C GLU A 112 1.67 8.79 4.13
N HIS A 113 1.26 7.51 4.03
CA HIS A 113 1.78 6.59 3.01
C HIS A 113 1.40 7.03 1.58
N ASP A 114 0.17 7.51 1.39
CA ASP A 114 -0.31 8.02 0.09
C ASP A 114 0.41 9.29 -0.35
N LYS A 115 0.92 10.10 0.58
CA LYS A 115 1.60 11.37 0.27
C LYS A 115 2.95 11.17 -0.44
N PHE A 116 3.57 9.99 -0.27
CA PHE A 116 4.89 9.68 -0.82
C PHE A 116 4.86 8.63 -1.95
N SER A 117 3.68 8.12 -2.32
CA SER A 117 3.47 7.19 -3.43
C SER A 117 3.06 7.94 -4.71
#